data_AF-A0A2S4UXS7-F1
#
_entry.id   AF-A0A2S4UXS7-F1
#
_cell.length_a   1.000
_cell.length_b   1.000
_cell.length_c   1.000
_cell.angle_alpha   90.00
_cell.angle_beta   90.00
_cell.angle_gamma   90.00
#
_symmetry.space_group_name_H-M   'P 1'
#
loop_
_entity.id
_entity.type
_entity.pdbx_description
1 polymer ?
#
loop_
_entity_poly.entity_id
_entity_poly.type
_entity_poly.pdbx_seq_one_letter_code
_entity_poly.pdbx_strand_id
1 'polypeptide(L)'
;MTPVCLQIAFAIDNSLGYIPLLVDDPSYKQEQEREKSTGFVACMCSNCTPAEGLLSRINTMNIDNMDDMISRYWPAPETMTKTTKRKRASAGGGGKTSTGKKIKLSLPLQEMLSETLASAYKDCFDAKWPNGTGVDPINLFGDGEIKKIMDNFGAIDGVSSVRKIMGGHTVPGQFEALYKVLEDFENGPVANKESVRKAKEAASVKKKAEEDALAERRAEAQAILDEVNRVERGKREARERIEDAWKEE
;
A
#
# COMPACT_ATOMS: atom_id res chain seq x y z
N MET A 1 16.80 25.91 13.08
CA MET A 1 17.31 26.51 11.83
C MET A 1 17.37 28.02 12.04
N THR A 2 18.49 28.68 11.71
CA THR A 2 18.59 30.14 11.81
C THR A 2 17.84 30.80 10.63
N PRO A 3 17.09 31.89 10.86
CA PRO A 3 16.40 32.63 9.79
C PRO A 3 17.32 33.59 9.02
N VAL A 4 18.59 33.71 9.42
CA VAL A 4 19.52 34.70 8.87
C VAL A 4 20.30 34.15 7.66
N CYS A 5 20.95 35.01 6.89
CA CYS A 5 21.82 34.58 5.79
C CYS A 5 22.87 33.56 6.27
N LEU A 6 22.94 32.38 5.63
CA LEU A 6 23.86 31.31 6.06
C LEU A 6 25.33 31.70 5.91
N GLN A 7 25.68 32.45 4.86
CA GLN A 7 27.05 32.92 4.64
C GLN A 7 27.52 33.82 5.79
N ILE A 8 26.70 34.81 6.16
CA ILE A 8 26.96 35.69 7.30
C ILE A 8 26.95 34.90 8.61
N ALA A 9 26.01 33.97 8.78
CA ALA A 9 25.93 33.12 9.98
C ALA A 9 27.22 32.31 10.19
N PHE A 10 27.76 31.71 9.13
CA PHE A 10 29.03 30.98 9.19
C PHE A 10 30.23 31.91 9.43
N ALA A 11 30.24 33.12 8.86
CA ALA A 11 31.28 34.10 9.13
C ALA A 11 31.32 34.50 10.62
N ILE A 12 30.14 34.68 11.22
CA ILE A 12 30.01 35.01 12.64
C ILE A 12 30.36 33.81 13.53
N ASP A 13 29.93 32.60 13.16
CA ASP A 13 30.31 31.39 13.89
C ASP A 13 31.83 31.19 13.91
N ASN A 14 32.49 31.39 12.76
CA ASN A 14 33.94 31.25 12.66
C ASN A 14 34.72 32.35 13.40
N SER A 15 34.14 33.55 13.58
CA SER A 15 34.84 34.69 14.20
C SER A 15 34.50 34.90 15.68
N LEU A 16 33.25 34.66 16.07
CA LEU A 16 32.70 34.91 17.40
C LEU A 16 32.26 33.63 18.12
N GLY A 17 32.21 32.48 17.43
CA GLY A 17 31.88 31.18 18.02
C GLY A 17 30.38 30.97 18.29
N TYR A 18 29.51 31.70 17.61
CA TYR A 18 28.06 31.49 17.71
C TYR A 18 27.32 31.73 16.39
N ILE A 19 26.15 31.10 16.24
CA ILE A 19 25.26 31.30 15.11
C ILE A 19 24.15 32.30 15.51
N PRO A 20 24.04 33.48 14.85
CA PRO A 20 22.96 34.42 15.11
C PRO A 20 21.59 33.81 14.81
N LEU A 21 20.59 34.12 15.64
CA LEU A 21 19.22 33.63 15.48
C LEU A 21 18.24 34.70 14.97
N LEU A 22 18.68 35.96 14.92
CA LEU A 22 17.85 37.12 14.56
C LEU A 22 18.60 38.00 13.57
N VAL A 23 17.87 38.58 12.62
CA VAL A 23 18.38 39.56 11.66
C VAL A 23 18.81 40.86 12.36
N ASP A 24 18.27 41.11 13.56
CA ASP A 24 18.58 42.29 14.37
C ASP A 24 19.82 42.15 15.25
N ASP A 25 20.49 40.99 15.23
CA ASP A 25 21.74 40.79 15.96
C ASP A 25 22.80 41.85 15.51
N PRO A 26 23.45 42.55 16.45
CA PRO A 26 24.42 43.60 16.11
C PRO A 26 25.58 43.09 15.24
N SER A 27 26.10 41.89 15.54
CA SER A 27 27.20 41.27 14.78
C SER A 27 26.73 40.89 13.38
N TYR A 28 25.48 40.42 13.25
CA TYR A 28 24.86 40.16 11.94
C TYR A 28 24.77 41.41 11.07
N LYS A 29 24.34 42.54 11.63
CA LYS A 29 24.23 43.81 10.88
C LYS A 29 25.60 44.33 10.44
N GLN A 30 26.59 44.26 11.33
CA GLN A 30 27.96 44.67 11.01
C GLN A 30 28.56 43.83 9.89
N GLU A 31 28.42 42.51 9.96
CA GLU A 31 28.94 41.62 8.92
C GLU A 31 28.20 41.79 7.59
N GLN A 32 26.88 42.00 7.63
CA GLN A 32 26.10 42.32 6.44
C GLN A 32 26.59 43.61 5.77
N GLU A 33 26.89 44.65 6.54
CA GLU A 33 27.38 45.93 6.03
C GLU A 33 28.82 45.82 5.51
N ARG A 34 29.65 44.99 6.16
CA ARG A 34 31.00 44.66 5.68
C ARG A 34 30.96 43.93 4.34
N GLU A 35 30.12 42.91 4.18
CA GLU A 35 29.97 42.19 2.90
C GLU A 35 29.51 43.14 1.77
N LYS A 36 28.53 44.02 2.05
CA LYS A 36 28.04 45.02 1.10
C LYS A 36 29.12 46.04 0.70
N SER A 37 29.85 46.59 1.67
CA SER A 37 30.91 47.59 1.44
C SER A 37 32.14 47.00 0.74
N THR A 38 32.42 45.72 0.95
CA THR A 38 33.51 44.99 0.27
C THR A 38 33.09 44.49 -1.12
N GLY A 39 31.82 44.64 -1.50
CA GLY A 39 31.32 44.24 -2.82
C GLY A 39 31.20 42.72 -3.00
N PHE A 40 30.88 41.99 -1.93
CA PHE A 40 30.62 40.55 -2.03
C PHE A 40 29.41 40.29 -2.95
N VAL A 41 29.43 39.15 -3.65
CA VAL A 41 28.30 38.72 -4.48
C VAL A 41 27.08 38.46 -3.58
N ALA A 42 25.89 38.81 -4.08
CA ALA A 42 24.66 38.55 -3.35
C ALA A 42 24.50 37.06 -3.02
N CYS A 43 24.22 36.77 -1.75
CA CYS A 43 24.10 35.39 -1.28
C CYS A 43 22.86 34.70 -1.87
N MET A 44 23.04 33.47 -2.38
CA MET A 44 21.97 32.61 -2.90
C MET A 44 21.62 31.44 -1.96
N CYS A 45 21.89 31.60 -0.66
CA CYS A 45 21.49 30.57 0.31
C CYS A 45 19.96 30.48 0.44
N SER A 46 19.45 29.37 0.99
CA SER A 46 18.01 29.13 1.15
C SER A 46 17.25 30.21 1.93
N ASN A 47 17.94 30.96 2.79
CA ASN A 47 17.35 32.03 3.59
C ASN A 47 17.33 33.39 2.86
N CYS A 48 18.24 33.61 1.89
CA CYS A 48 18.32 34.84 1.09
C CYS A 48 17.52 34.72 -0.21
N THR A 49 17.59 33.56 -0.85
CA THR A 49 16.84 33.22 -2.06
C THR A 49 16.07 31.93 -1.80
N PRO A 50 14.83 32.05 -1.30
CA PRO A 50 13.97 30.90 -1.07
C PRO A 50 13.80 30.06 -2.34
N ALA A 51 13.90 28.74 -2.20
CA ALA A 51 14.01 27.81 -3.33
C ALA A 51 12.65 27.46 -3.99
N GLU A 52 11.54 28.07 -3.59
CA GLU A 52 10.18 27.74 -4.06
C GLU A 52 10.05 27.89 -5.57
N GLY A 53 10.69 28.92 -6.14
CA GLY A 53 10.76 29.13 -7.59
C GLY A 53 11.42 27.95 -8.30
N LEU A 54 12.55 27.48 -7.79
CA LEU A 54 13.30 26.35 -8.32
C LEU A 54 12.52 25.03 -8.14
N LEU A 55 11.98 24.81 -6.95
CA LEU A 55 11.17 23.62 -6.62
C LEU A 55 9.93 23.51 -7.51
N SER A 56 9.32 24.63 -7.91
CA SER A 56 8.18 24.61 -8.82
C SER A 56 8.50 24.10 -10.23
N ARG A 57 9.79 24.05 -10.60
CA ARG A 57 10.31 23.67 -11.92
C ARG A 57 11.25 22.45 -11.86
N ILE A 58 11.33 21.79 -10.71
CA ILE A 58 12.23 20.64 -10.52
C ILE A 58 11.87 19.49 -11.48
N ASN A 59 10.62 19.41 -11.94
CA ASN A 59 10.16 18.44 -12.93
C ASN A 59 10.71 18.67 -14.35
N THR A 60 11.23 19.86 -14.66
CA THR A 60 11.90 20.15 -15.94
C THR A 60 13.42 20.02 -15.85
N MET A 61 13.94 19.66 -14.68
CA MET A 61 15.38 19.50 -14.45
C MET A 61 15.88 18.18 -15.05
N ASN A 62 17.00 18.24 -15.77
CA ASN A 62 17.70 17.11 -16.34
C ASN A 62 19.22 17.30 -16.17
N ILE A 63 20.00 16.30 -16.59
CA ILE A 63 21.47 16.31 -16.42
C ILE A 63 22.11 17.50 -17.15
N ASP A 64 21.57 17.89 -18.30
CA ASP A 64 22.14 18.95 -19.14
C ASP A 64 21.83 20.37 -18.64
N ASN A 65 20.77 20.54 -17.83
CA ASN A 65 20.30 21.86 -17.37
C ASN A 65 20.38 22.07 -15.86
N MET A 66 20.78 21.05 -15.08
CA MET A 66 20.80 21.10 -13.62
C MET A 66 21.66 22.26 -13.08
N ASP A 67 22.89 22.42 -13.58
CA ASP A 67 23.80 23.48 -13.12
C ASP A 67 23.23 24.87 -13.38
N ASP A 68 22.61 25.06 -14.54
CA ASP A 68 21.98 26.32 -14.92
C ASP A 68 20.74 26.63 -14.07
N MET A 69 19.96 25.59 -13.78
CA MET A 69 18.78 25.69 -12.91
C MET A 69 19.17 26.04 -11.47
N ILE A 70 20.28 25.52 -10.95
CA ILE A 70 20.72 25.79 -9.56
C ILE A 70 21.38 27.17 -9.45
N SER A 71 22.12 27.60 -10.47
CA SER A 71 22.94 28.81 -10.42
C SER A 71 22.17 30.12 -10.60
N ARG A 72 20.87 30.04 -10.93
CA ARG A 72 20.04 31.22 -11.23
C ARG A 72 18.98 31.43 -10.16
N TYR A 73 18.64 32.71 -9.93
CA TYR A 73 17.49 33.06 -9.10
C TYR A 73 16.19 32.71 -9.82
N TRP A 74 15.35 31.93 -9.16
CA TRP A 74 14.00 31.63 -9.63
C TRP A 74 13.00 32.39 -8.77
N PRO A 75 12.24 33.35 -9.36
CA PRO A 75 11.21 34.03 -8.60
C PRO A 75 10.18 33.01 -8.13
N ALA A 76 9.66 33.24 -6.92
CA ALA A 76 8.54 32.46 -6.41
C ALA A 76 7.42 32.46 -7.47
N PRO A 77 6.80 31.29 -7.74
CA PRO A 77 5.69 31.27 -8.66
C PRO A 77 4.66 32.28 -8.15
N GLU A 78 4.18 33.16 -9.03
CA GLU A 78 2.94 33.91 -8.76
C GLU A 78 1.94 32.90 -8.20
N THR A 79 1.18 33.31 -7.18
CA THR A 79 0.11 32.50 -6.63
C THR A 79 -0.88 32.22 -7.76
N MET A 80 -0.58 31.21 -8.58
CA MET A 80 -1.56 30.49 -9.32
C MET A 80 -2.45 30.01 -8.20
N THR A 81 -3.63 30.61 -8.12
CA THR A 81 -4.77 29.96 -7.52
C THR A 81 -4.71 28.57 -8.12
N LYS A 82 -4.19 27.63 -7.32
CA LYS A 82 -4.34 26.23 -7.62
C LYS A 82 -5.84 26.14 -7.57
N THR A 83 -6.47 26.24 -8.74
CA THR A 83 -7.69 25.53 -8.95
C THR A 83 -7.22 24.12 -8.65
N THR A 84 -7.39 23.72 -7.40
CA THR A 84 -7.83 22.39 -7.11
C THR A 84 -9.11 22.26 -7.93
N LYS A 85 -8.95 22.04 -9.24
CA LYS A 85 -9.53 20.86 -9.83
C LYS A 85 -9.04 19.75 -8.90
N ARG A 86 -9.78 19.57 -7.79
CA ARG A 86 -10.05 18.23 -7.30
C ARG A 86 -10.24 17.49 -8.59
N LYS A 87 -9.32 16.57 -8.88
CA LYS A 87 -9.66 15.48 -9.76
C LYS A 87 -10.84 14.86 -9.04
N ARG A 88 -12.05 15.37 -9.33
CA ARG A 88 -13.25 14.60 -9.13
C ARG A 88 -12.87 13.32 -9.84
N ALA A 89 -12.88 12.21 -9.11
CA ALA A 89 -13.00 10.93 -9.75
C ALA A 89 -14.27 11.08 -10.60
N SER A 90 -14.10 11.53 -11.84
CA SER A 90 -15.16 11.53 -12.82
C SER A 90 -15.34 10.06 -13.05
N ALA A 91 -16.37 9.50 -12.41
CA ALA A 91 -17.03 8.33 -12.92
C ALA A 91 -17.47 8.68 -14.34
N GLY A 92 -16.61 8.42 -15.32
CA GLY A 92 -16.78 8.87 -16.70
C GLY A 92 -15.55 9.60 -17.22
N GLY A 93 -14.60 8.85 -17.76
CA GLY A 93 -13.36 9.36 -18.32
C GLY A 93 -12.40 8.22 -18.62
N GLY A 94 -12.80 7.34 -19.55
CA GLY A 94 -12.06 6.16 -19.96
C GLY A 94 -10.71 6.49 -20.60
N GLY A 95 -9.69 6.67 -19.77
CA GLY A 95 -8.38 6.12 -20.09
C GLY A 95 -8.43 4.65 -19.73
N LYS A 96 -8.12 3.77 -20.67
CA LYS A 96 -8.06 2.31 -20.50
C LYS A 96 -7.04 1.95 -19.41
N THR A 97 -7.41 2.09 -18.14
CA THR A 97 -6.76 1.35 -17.06
C THR A 97 -7.31 -0.06 -17.16
N SER A 98 -6.41 -1.00 -17.41
CA SER A 98 -6.67 -2.43 -17.49
C SER A 98 -7.83 -2.81 -16.58
N THR A 99 -8.94 -3.19 -17.21
CA THR A 99 -10.08 -3.82 -16.56
C THR A 99 -9.71 -5.26 -16.22
N GLY A 100 -8.52 -5.45 -15.64
CA GLY A 100 -8.08 -6.70 -15.05
C GLY A 100 -8.93 -6.87 -13.80
N LYS A 101 -9.78 -7.90 -13.79
CA LYS A 101 -10.48 -8.33 -12.58
C LYS A 101 -9.42 -8.43 -11.48
N LYS A 102 -9.58 -7.72 -10.37
CA LYS A 102 -8.71 -7.91 -9.20
C LYS A 102 -8.85 -9.37 -8.77
N ILE A 103 -7.89 -10.20 -9.12
CA ILE A 103 -7.89 -11.62 -8.77
C ILE A 103 -7.53 -11.67 -7.29
N LYS A 104 -8.53 -11.89 -6.43
CA LYS A 104 -8.30 -12.09 -5.00
C LYS A 104 -7.90 -13.54 -4.78
N LEU A 105 -6.61 -13.78 -4.55
CA LEU A 105 -6.06 -15.10 -4.21
C LEU A 105 -6.63 -15.57 -2.86
N SER A 106 -6.79 -16.89 -2.67
CA SER A 106 -7.15 -17.46 -1.36
C SER A 106 -6.00 -17.31 -0.36
N LEU A 107 -6.30 -17.30 0.95
CA LEU A 107 -5.29 -17.08 2.00
C LEU A 107 -4.05 -18.00 1.89
N PRO A 108 -4.17 -19.31 1.62
CA PRO A 108 -2.98 -20.17 1.46
C PRO A 108 -2.12 -19.83 0.24
N LEU A 109 -2.74 -19.31 -0.82
CA LEU A 109 -2.05 -18.90 -2.04
C LEU A 109 -1.34 -17.56 -1.86
N GLN A 110 -1.91 -16.70 -1.02
CA GLN A 110 -1.31 -15.44 -0.63
C GLN A 110 -0.04 -15.66 0.18
N GLU A 111 -0.07 -16.57 1.16
CA GLU A 111 1.10 -16.94 1.97
C GLU A 111 2.23 -17.52 1.11
N MET A 112 1.93 -18.50 0.25
CA MET A 112 2.95 -19.06 -0.65
C MET A 112 3.55 -18.01 -1.58
N LEU A 113 2.73 -17.16 -2.20
CA LEU A 113 3.23 -16.11 -3.08
C LEU A 113 4.09 -15.10 -2.31
N SER A 114 3.69 -14.74 -1.09
CA SER A 114 4.44 -13.85 -0.20
C SER A 114 5.84 -14.39 0.10
N GLU A 115 5.93 -15.64 0.54
CA GLU A 115 7.20 -16.31 0.83
C GLU A 115 8.09 -16.40 -0.42
N THR A 116 7.51 -16.72 -1.57
CA THR A 116 8.26 -16.87 -2.83
C THR A 116 8.80 -15.53 -3.33
N LEU A 117 8.01 -14.46 -3.22
CA LEU A 117 8.45 -13.10 -3.56
C LEU A 117 9.55 -12.60 -2.61
N ALA A 118 9.41 -12.86 -1.30
CA ALA A 118 10.41 -12.49 -0.31
C ALA A 118 11.73 -13.22 -0.56
N SER A 119 11.68 -14.52 -0.86
CA SER A 119 12.86 -15.31 -1.20
C SER A 119 13.56 -14.79 -2.47
N ALA A 120 12.81 -14.53 -3.54
CA ALA A 120 13.39 -14.01 -4.77
C ALA A 120 14.05 -12.64 -4.60
N TYR A 121 13.45 -11.75 -3.79
CA TYR A 121 14.07 -10.48 -3.44
C TYR A 121 15.36 -10.68 -2.65
N LYS A 122 15.33 -11.57 -1.65
CA LYS A 122 16.50 -11.89 -0.82
C LYS A 122 17.65 -12.43 -1.66
N ASP A 123 17.39 -13.30 -2.62
CA ASP A 123 18.42 -13.83 -3.53
C ASP A 123 19.09 -12.71 -4.34
N CYS A 124 18.29 -11.76 -4.87
CA CYS A 124 18.84 -10.59 -5.56
C CYS A 124 19.67 -9.70 -4.62
N PHE A 125 19.21 -9.54 -3.37
CA PHE A 125 19.88 -8.74 -2.36
C PHE A 125 21.23 -9.35 -1.96
N ASP A 126 21.25 -10.64 -1.62
CA ASP A 126 22.45 -11.36 -1.20
C ASP A 126 23.47 -11.47 -2.35
N ALA A 127 23.00 -11.61 -3.60
CA ALA A 127 23.87 -11.57 -4.78
C ALA A 127 24.56 -10.21 -4.95
N LYS A 128 23.89 -9.11 -4.58
CA LYS A 128 24.44 -7.75 -4.67
C LYS A 128 25.38 -7.44 -3.50
N TRP A 129 25.10 -7.96 -2.31
CA TRP A 129 25.87 -7.75 -1.09
C TRP A 129 26.24 -9.07 -0.40
N PRO A 130 27.16 -9.87 -0.98
CA PRO A 130 27.50 -11.20 -0.47
C PRO A 130 28.19 -11.19 0.89
N ASN A 131 28.82 -10.07 1.26
CA ASN A 131 29.47 -9.89 2.57
C ASN A 131 28.51 -9.33 3.64
N GLY A 132 27.22 -9.26 3.30
CA GLY A 132 26.18 -8.70 4.15
C GLY A 132 26.13 -7.16 4.15
N THR A 133 25.07 -6.67 4.76
CA THR A 133 24.75 -5.26 4.97
C THR A 133 24.33 -5.08 6.42
N GLY A 134 24.44 -3.86 6.96
CA GLY A 134 23.83 -3.53 8.27
C GLY A 134 22.30 -3.44 8.24
N VAL A 135 21.67 -3.84 7.13
CA VAL A 135 20.22 -3.74 6.87
C VAL A 135 19.73 -5.07 6.36
N ASP A 136 18.70 -5.63 6.99
CA ASP A 136 18.05 -6.88 6.57
C ASP A 136 17.18 -6.65 5.32
N PRO A 137 17.19 -7.56 4.32
CA PRO A 137 16.30 -7.54 3.16
C PRO A 137 14.82 -7.30 3.49
N ILE A 138 14.32 -7.86 4.59
CA ILE A 138 12.91 -7.73 4.98
C ILE A 138 12.51 -6.29 5.34
N ASN A 139 13.48 -5.46 5.74
CA ASN A 139 13.26 -4.04 6.02
C ASN A 139 13.12 -3.19 4.74
N LEU A 140 13.60 -3.71 3.61
CA LEU A 140 13.54 -3.05 2.31
C LEU A 140 12.41 -3.60 1.42
N PHE A 141 12.08 -4.87 1.61
CA PHE A 141 11.00 -5.56 0.92
C PHE A 141 10.28 -6.47 1.91
N GLY A 142 9.25 -5.91 2.56
CA GLY A 142 8.46 -6.61 3.56
C GLY A 142 7.00 -6.75 3.14
N ASP A 143 6.14 -6.98 4.13
CA ASP A 143 4.71 -7.20 3.92
C ASP A 143 4.03 -6.03 3.18
N GLY A 144 4.53 -4.81 3.35
CA GLY A 144 4.00 -3.61 2.71
C GLY A 144 4.15 -3.65 1.18
N GLU A 145 5.35 -4.00 0.70
CA GLU A 145 5.68 -4.11 -0.72
C GLU A 145 4.98 -5.33 -1.34
N ILE A 146 5.03 -6.47 -0.65
CA ILE A 146 4.41 -7.71 -1.08
C ILE A 146 2.89 -7.53 -1.24
N LYS A 147 2.23 -6.91 -0.25
CA LYS A 147 0.79 -6.65 -0.30
C LYS A 147 0.40 -5.75 -1.47
N LYS A 148 1.22 -4.74 -1.81
CA LYS A 148 0.97 -3.88 -2.99
C LYS A 148 1.03 -4.68 -4.29
N ILE A 149 1.97 -5.62 -4.42
CA ILE A 149 2.07 -6.52 -5.57
C ILE A 149 0.83 -7.41 -5.63
N MET A 150 0.44 -8.02 -4.51
CA MET A 150 -0.73 -8.91 -4.44
C MET A 150 -2.05 -8.19 -4.76
N ASP A 151 -2.25 -6.99 -4.25
CA ASP A 151 -3.46 -6.18 -4.50
C ASP A 151 -3.62 -5.82 -5.98
N ASN A 152 -2.51 -5.81 -6.74
CA ASN A 152 -2.47 -5.50 -8.17
C ASN A 152 -2.15 -6.73 -9.04
N PHE A 153 -2.11 -7.94 -8.49
CA PHE A 153 -1.65 -9.16 -9.17
C PHE A 153 -2.26 -9.34 -10.57
N GLY A 154 -3.59 -9.27 -10.69
CA GLY A 154 -4.30 -9.43 -11.97
C GLY A 154 -4.18 -8.27 -12.96
N ALA A 155 -3.43 -7.21 -12.63
CA ALA A 155 -3.16 -6.06 -13.50
C ALA A 155 -1.66 -5.96 -13.87
N ILE A 156 -0.82 -6.87 -13.38
CA ILE A 156 0.60 -6.92 -13.72
C ILE A 156 0.76 -7.66 -15.05
N ASP A 157 1.27 -6.95 -16.05
CA ASP A 157 1.48 -7.45 -17.43
C ASP A 157 2.95 -7.43 -17.86
N GLY A 158 3.86 -7.10 -16.94
CA GLY A 158 5.28 -7.01 -17.24
C GLY A 158 6.12 -6.41 -16.10
N VAL A 159 7.44 -6.47 -16.29
CA VAL A 159 8.47 -5.89 -15.39
C VAL A 159 8.20 -4.40 -15.12
N SER A 160 7.75 -3.65 -16.13
CA SER A 160 7.41 -2.23 -16.00
C SER A 160 6.25 -1.98 -15.02
N SER A 161 5.27 -2.88 -14.97
CA SER A 161 4.14 -2.79 -14.05
C SER A 161 4.57 -3.09 -12.62
N VAL A 162 5.45 -4.09 -12.42
CA VAL A 162 6.08 -4.35 -11.11
C VAL A 162 6.88 -3.14 -10.63
N ARG A 163 7.71 -2.55 -11.48
CA ARG A 163 8.49 -1.34 -11.17
C ARG A 163 7.59 -0.18 -10.74
N LYS A 164 6.47 0.03 -11.44
CA LYS A 164 5.51 1.09 -11.14
C LYS A 164 4.80 0.89 -9.80
N ILE A 165 4.49 -0.36 -9.44
CA ILE A 165 3.82 -0.70 -8.18
C ILE A 165 4.77 -0.54 -6.99
N MET A 166 6.02 -0.99 -7.16
CA MET A 166 7.07 -0.97 -6.13
C MET A 166 7.62 0.44 -5.86
N GLY A 167 7.86 1.22 -6.91
CA GLY A 167 8.53 2.51 -6.80
C GLY A 167 10.05 2.44 -6.96
N GLY A 168 10.74 3.51 -6.52
CA GLY A 168 12.11 3.84 -6.95
C GLY A 168 13.27 3.12 -6.26
N HIS A 169 13.04 2.23 -5.29
CA HIS A 169 14.12 1.48 -4.64
C HIS A 169 14.43 0.20 -5.42
N THR A 170 15.68 0.07 -5.90
CA THR A 170 16.05 -1.03 -6.81
C THR A 170 17.38 -1.70 -6.48
N VAL A 171 17.32 -2.99 -6.18
CA VAL A 171 18.42 -3.95 -6.31
C VAL A 171 18.50 -4.39 -7.79
N PRO A 172 19.70 -4.52 -8.38
CA PRO A 172 19.84 -5.01 -9.76
C PRO A 172 19.17 -6.37 -9.96
N GLY A 173 18.40 -6.53 -11.03
CA GLY A 173 17.71 -7.79 -11.36
C GLY A 173 16.44 -8.09 -10.55
N GLN A 174 16.10 -7.25 -9.57
CA GLN A 174 14.96 -7.52 -8.68
C GLN A 174 13.63 -7.61 -9.43
N PHE A 175 13.40 -6.77 -10.45
CA PHE A 175 12.09 -6.68 -11.07
C PHE A 175 11.86 -7.84 -12.04
N GLU A 176 12.93 -8.27 -12.70
CA GLU A 176 12.96 -9.44 -13.55
C GLU A 176 12.71 -10.71 -12.70
N ALA A 177 13.37 -10.82 -11.55
CA ALA A 177 13.17 -11.94 -10.63
C ALA A 177 11.75 -11.98 -10.06
N LEU A 178 11.23 -10.85 -9.57
CA LEU A 178 9.87 -10.76 -9.03
C LEU A 178 8.81 -11.00 -10.11
N TYR A 179 8.99 -10.47 -11.33
CA TYR A 179 8.05 -10.73 -12.42
C TYR A 179 8.06 -12.20 -12.84
N LYS A 180 9.23 -12.85 -12.88
CA LYS A 180 9.35 -14.28 -13.14
C LYS A 180 8.58 -15.11 -12.10
N VAL A 181 8.67 -14.77 -10.82
CA VAL A 181 7.87 -15.43 -9.76
C VAL A 181 6.37 -15.28 -10.04
N LEU A 182 5.92 -14.10 -10.47
CA LEU A 182 4.51 -13.87 -10.81
C LEU A 182 4.07 -14.68 -12.04
N GLU A 183 4.91 -14.74 -13.07
CA GLU A 183 4.68 -15.52 -14.29
C GLU A 183 4.68 -17.03 -14.00
N ASP A 184 5.63 -17.52 -13.21
CA ASP A 184 5.69 -18.91 -12.77
C ASP A 184 4.51 -19.27 -11.86
N PHE A 185 4.01 -18.32 -11.06
CA PHE A 185 2.82 -18.50 -10.25
C PHE A 185 1.52 -18.51 -11.06
N GLU A 186 1.44 -17.71 -12.13
CA GLU A 186 0.31 -17.67 -13.08
C GLU A 186 0.32 -18.84 -14.07
N ASN A 187 1.47 -19.44 -14.38
CA ASN A 187 1.60 -20.56 -15.31
C ASN A 187 1.86 -21.90 -14.61
N GLY A 188 2.17 -21.90 -13.31
CA GLY A 188 2.58 -23.06 -12.55
C GLY A 188 1.44 -24.02 -12.18
N PRO A 189 1.75 -25.12 -11.46
CA PRO A 189 0.80 -26.20 -11.12
C PRO A 189 -0.46 -25.71 -10.38
N VAL A 190 -0.33 -24.57 -9.69
CA VAL A 190 -1.38 -23.91 -8.89
C VAL A 190 -2.36 -23.11 -9.75
N ALA A 191 -1.95 -22.70 -10.96
CA ALA A 191 -2.77 -21.94 -11.90
C ALA A 191 -3.56 -22.82 -12.88
N ASN A 192 -3.37 -24.13 -12.85
CA ASN A 192 -4.10 -25.03 -13.74
C ASN A 192 -5.60 -24.90 -13.43
N LYS A 193 -6.36 -24.26 -14.33
CA LYS A 193 -7.81 -24.04 -14.21
C LYS A 193 -8.56 -25.33 -13.84
N GLU A 194 -7.99 -26.49 -14.18
CA GLU A 194 -8.43 -27.84 -13.82
C GLU A 194 -8.41 -28.14 -12.30
N SER A 195 -7.35 -27.76 -11.57
CA SER A 195 -7.23 -28.03 -10.13
C SER A 195 -8.13 -27.10 -9.31
N VAL A 196 -8.25 -25.83 -9.73
CA VAL A 196 -9.22 -24.88 -9.17
C VAL A 196 -10.66 -25.31 -9.49
N ARG A 197 -10.93 -25.86 -10.68
CA ARG A 197 -12.24 -26.43 -11.04
C ARG A 197 -12.57 -27.64 -10.16
N LYS A 198 -11.64 -28.59 -10.00
CA LYS A 198 -11.81 -29.76 -9.13
C LYS A 198 -12.00 -29.37 -7.66
N ALA A 199 -11.28 -28.37 -7.17
CA ALA A 199 -11.46 -27.86 -5.80
C ALA A 199 -12.81 -27.17 -5.60
N LYS A 200 -13.29 -26.40 -6.60
CA LYS A 200 -14.63 -25.79 -6.57
C LYS A 200 -15.75 -26.83 -6.67
N GLU A 201 -15.60 -27.85 -7.52
CA GLU A 201 -16.53 -28.97 -7.63
C GLU A 201 -16.59 -29.76 -6.33
N ALA A 202 -15.44 -30.10 -5.73
CA ALA A 202 -15.38 -30.77 -4.43
C ALA A 202 -16.02 -29.95 -3.30
N ALA A 203 -15.80 -28.63 -3.26
CA ALA A 203 -16.43 -27.73 -2.29
C ALA A 203 -17.95 -27.62 -2.50
N SER A 204 -18.41 -27.58 -3.76
CA SER A 204 -19.84 -27.57 -4.10
C SER A 204 -20.54 -28.88 -3.71
N VAL A 205 -19.88 -30.03 -3.93
CA VAL A 205 -20.39 -31.35 -3.52
C VAL A 205 -20.46 -31.44 -2.00
N LYS A 206 -19.42 -30.99 -1.29
CA LYS A 206 -19.40 -30.99 0.18
C LYS A 206 -20.49 -30.10 0.78
N LYS A 207 -20.69 -28.91 0.23
CA LYS A 207 -21.75 -27.99 0.66
C LYS A 207 -23.14 -28.60 0.46
N LYS A 208 -23.37 -29.25 -0.69
CA LYS A 208 -24.65 -29.90 -0.98
C LYS A 208 -24.92 -31.08 -0.04
N ALA A 209 -23.91 -31.91 0.22
CA ALA A 209 -24.01 -33.00 1.19
C ALA A 209 -24.29 -32.51 2.62
N GLU A 210 -23.71 -31.37 3.02
CA GLU A 210 -23.97 -30.77 4.34
C GLU A 210 -25.38 -30.17 4.43
N GLU A 211 -25.89 -29.59 3.34
CA GLU A 211 -27.25 -29.05 3.24
C GLU A 211 -28.30 -30.17 3.23
N ASP A 212 -28.05 -31.27 2.51
CA ASP A 212 -28.89 -32.46 2.48
C ASP A 212 -28.93 -33.14 3.86
N ALA A 213 -27.77 -33.30 4.52
CA ALA A 213 -27.70 -33.85 5.88
C ALA A 213 -28.41 -32.95 6.92
N LEU A 214 -28.36 -31.64 6.74
CA LEU A 214 -29.10 -30.70 7.60
C LEU A 214 -30.62 -30.78 7.36
N ALA A 215 -31.04 -30.96 6.11
CA ALA A 215 -32.45 -31.13 5.74
C ALA A 215 -33.02 -32.44 6.31
N GLU A 216 -32.25 -33.54 6.23
CA GLU A 216 -32.61 -34.83 6.81
C GLU A 216 -32.78 -34.74 8.33
N ARG A 217 -31.81 -34.15 9.05
CA ARG A 217 -31.93 -33.91 10.50
C ARG A 217 -33.14 -33.06 10.88
N ARG A 218 -33.49 -32.07 10.06
CA ARG A 218 -34.70 -31.25 10.28
C ARG A 218 -35.98 -32.04 10.06
N ALA A 219 -36.02 -32.89 9.03
CA ALA A 219 -37.17 -33.76 8.76
C ALA A 219 -37.38 -34.78 9.89
N GLU A 220 -36.30 -35.40 10.37
CA GLU A 220 -36.34 -36.30 11.53
C GLU A 220 -36.83 -35.58 12.80
N ALA A 221 -36.29 -34.40 13.10
CA ALA A 221 -36.73 -33.61 14.25
C ALA A 221 -38.22 -33.23 14.16
N GLN A 222 -38.70 -32.88 12.96
CA GLN A 222 -40.11 -32.56 12.74
C GLN A 222 -41.00 -33.80 12.93
N ALA A 223 -40.60 -34.96 12.42
CA ALA A 223 -41.35 -36.21 12.59
C ALA A 223 -41.44 -36.63 14.07
N ILE A 224 -40.36 -36.47 14.83
CA ILE A 224 -40.36 -36.71 16.28
C ILE A 224 -41.33 -35.75 16.99
N LEU A 225 -41.32 -34.47 16.62
CA LEU A 225 -42.22 -33.47 17.22
C LEU A 225 -43.69 -33.78 16.92
N ASP A 226 -44.00 -34.17 15.68
CA ASP A 226 -45.37 -34.51 15.27
C ASP A 226 -45.89 -35.76 16.02
N GLU A 227 -45.03 -36.76 16.23
CA GLU A 227 -45.39 -37.94 17.01
C GLU A 227 -45.59 -37.62 18.51
N VAL A 228 -44.75 -36.77 19.10
CA VAL A 228 -44.95 -36.28 20.47
C VAL A 228 -46.29 -35.56 20.59
N ASN A 229 -46.60 -34.66 19.66
CA ASN A 229 -47.88 -33.94 19.63
C ASN A 229 -49.08 -34.89 19.47
N ARG A 230 -48.93 -35.98 18.70
CA ARG A 230 -49.97 -37.01 18.54
C ARG A 230 -50.21 -37.76 19.85
N VAL A 231 -49.14 -38.17 20.53
CA VAL A 231 -49.21 -38.87 21.83
C VAL A 231 -49.79 -37.96 22.91
N GLU A 232 -49.39 -36.69 22.97
CA GLU A 232 -49.93 -35.74 23.94
C GLU A 232 -51.42 -35.46 23.73
N ARG A 233 -51.86 -35.33 22.48
CA ARG A 233 -53.28 -35.18 22.14
C ARG A 233 -54.08 -36.40 22.60
N GLY A 234 -53.59 -37.61 22.34
CA GLY A 234 -54.21 -38.85 22.82
C GLY A 234 -54.27 -38.92 24.35
N LYS A 235 -53.21 -38.50 25.06
CA LYS A 235 -53.22 -38.41 26.53
C LYS A 235 -54.20 -37.35 27.05
N ARG A 236 -54.40 -36.25 26.33
CA ARG A 236 -55.38 -35.21 26.69
C ARG A 236 -56.80 -35.73 26.52
N GLU A 237 -57.11 -36.33 25.38
CA GLU A 237 -58.43 -36.94 25.11
C GLU A 237 -58.75 -38.08 26.09
N ALA A 238 -57.75 -38.89 26.48
CA ALA A 238 -57.93 -39.93 27.50
C ALA A 238 -58.20 -39.35 28.90
N ARG A 239 -57.53 -38.25 29.27
CA ARG A 239 -57.80 -37.54 30.53
C ARG A 239 -59.20 -36.94 30.55
N GLU A 240 -59.62 -36.33 29.45
CA GLU A 240 -60.96 -35.76 29.29
C GLU A 240 -62.05 -36.84 29.43
N ARG A 241 -61.87 -38.02 28.81
CA ARG A 241 -62.79 -39.15 28.98
C ARG A 241 -62.86 -39.70 30.42
N ILE A 242 -61.74 -39.71 31.14
CA ILE A 242 -61.73 -40.13 32.55
C ILE A 242 -62.45 -39.09 33.42
N GLU A 243 -62.23 -37.80 33.18
CA GLU A 243 -62.94 -36.72 33.87
C GLU A 243 -64.44 -36.72 33.59
N ASP A 244 -64.85 -37.01 32.36
CA ASP A 244 -66.26 -37.12 31.98
C ASP A 244 -66.91 -38.35 32.63
N ALA A 245 -66.23 -39.50 32.65
CA ALA A 245 -66.71 -40.70 33.34
C ALA A 245 -66.84 -40.50 34.87
N TRP A 246 -65.98 -39.68 35.48
CA TRP A 246 -66.07 -39.30 36.90
C TRP A 246 -67.21 -38.31 37.21
N LYS A 247 -67.74 -37.60 36.20
CA LYS A 247 -68.87 -36.68 36.38
C LYS A 247 -70.23 -37.37 36.23
N GLU A 248 -70.26 -38.56 35.65
CA GLU A 248 -71.48 -39.35 35.42
C GLU A 248 -71.80 -40.34 36.56
N GLU A 249 -70.90 -40.50 37.53
CA GLU A 249 -71.07 -41.31 38.76
C GLU A 249 -71.45 -40.43 39.96
#